data_AF-A0A932M0P4-F1
#
_entry.id   AF-A0A932M0P4-F1
#
_cell.length_a   1.000
_cell.length_b   1.000
_cell.length_c   1.000
_cell.angle_alpha   90.00
_cell.angle_beta   90.00
_cell.angle_gamma   90.00
#
_symmetry.space_group_name_H-M   'P 1'
#
loop_
_entity.id
_entity.type
_entity.pdbx_description
1 polymer ?
#
loop_
_entity_poly.entity_id
_entity_poly.type
_entity_poly.pdbx_seq_one_letter_code
_entity_poly.pdbx_strand_id
1 'polypeptide(L)'
;KHQVTIPKDVFETLDLDVGDFLEATAEGGRIVLTPKQLAAKAPASRLTPAEQRILARAKAKIERIQQDMSHAKGLTEEEARVAAKAGLIDPDQKYWWTEAWQKGERAAEADRRAGRLRGPFATVEAFKEGLKKSGAHA
;
A
#
# COMPACT_ATOMS: atom_id res chain seq x y z
N LYS A 1 -3.78 -25.92 -17.75
CA LYS A 1 -2.63 -25.53 -16.88
C LYS A 1 -1.45 -25.21 -17.77
N HIS A 2 -1.21 -23.92 -18.09
CA HIS A 2 -0.13 -23.51 -19.00
C HIS A 2 0.57 -22.26 -18.43
N GLN A 3 1.37 -22.44 -17.38
CA GLN A 3 2.14 -21.37 -16.74
C GLN A 3 3.61 -21.47 -17.16
N VAL A 4 4.20 -20.33 -17.49
CA VAL A 4 5.64 -20.17 -17.76
C VAL A 4 6.24 -19.19 -16.77
N THR A 5 7.51 -19.36 -16.43
CA THR A 5 8.24 -18.45 -15.54
C THR A 5 9.11 -17.51 -16.37
N ILE A 6 8.97 -16.21 -16.15
CA ILE A 6 9.84 -15.19 -16.74
C ILE A 6 11.04 -15.00 -15.81
N PRO A 7 12.29 -15.12 -16.29
CA PRO A 7 13.47 -14.84 -15.51
C PRO A 7 13.46 -13.42 -14.91
N LYS A 8 13.99 -13.27 -13.70
CA LYS A 8 13.96 -12.01 -12.94
C LYS A 8 14.65 -10.86 -13.68
N ASP A 9 15.79 -11.13 -14.29
CA ASP A 9 16.57 -10.17 -15.08
C ASP A 9 15.76 -9.64 -16.28
N VAL A 10 15.03 -10.51 -16.97
CA VAL A 10 14.13 -10.12 -18.07
C VAL A 10 12.96 -9.29 -17.55
N PHE A 11 12.37 -9.69 -16.43
CA PHE A 11 11.26 -9.00 -15.79
C PHE A 11 11.63 -7.56 -15.38
N GLU A 12 12.80 -7.38 -14.76
CA GLU A 12 13.34 -6.07 -14.38
C GLU A 12 13.76 -5.24 -15.58
N THR A 13 14.41 -5.85 -16.59
CA THR A 13 14.88 -5.14 -17.79
C THR A 13 13.72 -4.58 -18.62
N LEU A 14 12.60 -5.31 -18.65
CA LEU A 14 11.39 -4.89 -19.35
C LEU A 14 10.47 -4.00 -18.49
N ASP A 15 10.87 -3.67 -17.25
CA ASP A 15 10.10 -2.85 -16.30
C ASP A 15 8.67 -3.38 -16.11
N LEU A 16 8.55 -4.71 -15.94
CA LEU A 16 7.27 -5.37 -15.74
C LEU A 16 6.85 -5.34 -14.28
N ASP A 17 5.54 -5.22 -14.05
CA ASP A 17 4.91 -5.39 -12.74
C ASP A 17 4.00 -6.63 -12.70
N VAL A 18 3.79 -7.17 -11.50
CA VAL A 18 2.83 -8.28 -11.31
C VAL A 18 1.43 -7.78 -11.66
N GLY A 19 0.80 -8.43 -12.64
CA GLY A 19 -0.50 -8.03 -13.17
C GLY A 19 -0.44 -7.30 -14.51
N ASP A 20 0.77 -7.02 -15.03
CA ASP A 20 0.92 -6.55 -16.40
C ASP A 20 0.52 -7.61 -17.42
N PHE A 21 0.00 -7.13 -18.55
CA PHE A 21 -0.44 -7.99 -19.64
C PHE A 21 0.62 -8.11 -20.72
N LEU A 22 0.83 -9.32 -21.20
CA LEU A 22 1.72 -9.62 -22.32
C LEU A 22 0.89 -10.23 -23.45
N GLU A 23 1.05 -9.75 -24.67
CA GLU A 23 0.58 -10.43 -25.87
C GLU A 23 1.57 -11.53 -26.23
N ALA A 24 1.07 -12.74 -26.47
CA ALA A 24 1.87 -13.88 -26.91
C ALA A 24 1.61 -14.16 -28.39
N THR A 25 2.62 -14.04 -29.23
CA THR A 25 2.57 -14.46 -30.65
C THR A 25 3.51 -15.64 -30.90
N ALA A 26 3.18 -16.47 -31.89
CA ALA A 26 4.03 -17.54 -32.35
C ALA A 26 4.68 -17.14 -33.67
N GLU A 27 6.01 -16.98 -33.67
CA GLU A 27 6.78 -16.53 -34.83
C GLU A 27 7.97 -17.45 -35.04
N GLY A 28 8.02 -18.12 -36.20
CA GLY A 28 9.16 -18.98 -36.57
C GLY A 28 9.48 -20.08 -35.53
N GLY A 29 8.45 -20.64 -34.88
CA GLY A 29 8.62 -21.65 -33.83
C GLY A 29 9.04 -21.12 -32.46
N ARG A 30 9.04 -19.80 -32.26
CA ARG A 30 9.28 -19.13 -30.96
C ARG A 30 8.00 -18.48 -30.46
N ILE A 31 7.88 -18.35 -29.15
CA ILE A 31 6.87 -17.49 -28.53
C ILE A 31 7.51 -16.12 -28.30
N VAL A 32 6.91 -15.08 -28.84
CA VAL A 32 7.28 -13.68 -28.58
C VAL A 32 6.26 -13.12 -27.59
N LEU A 33 6.73 -12.70 -26.43
CA LEU A 33 5.91 -12.03 -25.41
C LEU A 33 6.17 -10.53 -25.49
N THR A 34 5.16 -9.76 -25.91
CA THR A 34 5.24 -8.31 -26.02
C THR A 34 4.38 -7.65 -24.95
N PRO A 35 4.93 -6.78 -24.09
CA PRO A 35 4.13 -6.04 -23.11
C PRO A 35 3.02 -5.25 -23.79
N LYS A 36 1.78 -5.42 -23.30
CA LYS A 36 0.60 -4.68 -23.75
C LYS A 36 0.02 -3.89 -22.59
N GLN A 37 -0.24 -2.63 -22.86
CA GLN A 37 -1.15 -1.85 -22.03
C GLN A 37 -2.58 -2.19 -22.45
N LEU A 38 -3.24 -3.05 -21.67
CA LEU A 38 -4.66 -3.33 -21.82
C LEU A 38 -5.44 -2.12 -21.27
N ALA A 39 -5.95 -1.31 -22.21
CA ALA A 39 -6.46 0.03 -22.01
C ALA A 39 -5.39 1.06 -21.63
N ALA A 40 -5.60 2.30 -22.04
CA ALA A 40 -4.84 3.45 -21.57
C ALA A 40 -5.05 3.59 -20.05
N LYS A 41 -4.29 2.82 -19.24
CA LYS A 41 -3.79 3.40 -17.99
C LYS A 41 -3.14 4.69 -18.46
N ALA A 42 -3.72 5.83 -18.07
CA ALA A 42 -3.10 7.12 -18.32
C ALA A 42 -1.60 6.94 -18.05
N PRO A 43 -0.71 7.26 -19.02
CA PRO A 43 0.70 6.91 -18.91
C PRO A 43 1.14 7.28 -17.51
N ALA A 44 1.65 6.32 -16.74
CA ALA A 44 2.04 6.52 -15.35
C ALA A 44 2.79 7.84 -15.30
N SER A 45 2.15 8.88 -14.77
CA SER A 45 2.47 10.23 -15.24
C SER A 45 3.88 10.49 -14.75
N ARG A 46 4.86 10.52 -15.68
CA ARG A 46 6.28 10.47 -15.33
C ARG A 46 6.54 11.45 -14.20
N LEU A 47 7.07 10.94 -13.09
CA LEU A 47 7.31 11.76 -11.92
C LEU A 47 8.35 12.82 -12.27
N THR A 48 8.07 14.07 -11.88
CA THR A 48 9.06 15.14 -11.95
C THR A 48 10.25 14.82 -11.02
N PRO A 49 11.43 15.44 -11.22
CA PRO A 49 12.56 15.26 -10.30
C PRO A 49 12.23 15.60 -8.84
N ALA A 50 11.31 16.54 -8.60
CA ALA A 50 10.82 16.86 -7.26
C ALA A 50 9.96 15.71 -6.70
N GLU A 51 9.02 15.19 -7.49
CA GLU A 51 8.19 14.04 -7.11
C GLU A 51 9.04 12.78 -6.89
N GLN A 52 10.12 12.56 -7.64
CA GLN A 52 11.03 11.43 -7.40
C GLN A 52 11.70 11.50 -6.02
N ARG A 53 12.11 12.69 -5.57
CA ARG A 53 12.65 12.88 -4.21
C ARG A 53 11.61 12.64 -3.14
N ILE A 54 10.35 13.02 -3.41
CA ILE A 54 9.22 12.75 -2.51
C ILE A 54 8.95 11.24 -2.46
N LEU A 55 8.94 10.56 -3.61
CA LEU A 55 8.72 9.12 -3.69
C LEU A 55 9.79 8.34 -2.91
N ALA A 56 11.07 8.73 -3.02
CA ALA A 56 12.14 8.09 -2.27
C ALA A 56 11.91 8.19 -0.73
N ARG A 57 11.45 9.35 -0.25
CA ARG A 57 11.09 9.54 1.17
C ARG A 57 9.85 8.71 1.55
N ALA A 58 8.84 8.69 0.69
CA ALA A 58 7.63 7.92 0.89
C ALA A 58 7.94 6.42 1.01
N LYS A 59 8.76 5.88 0.11
CA LYS A 59 9.20 4.48 0.12
C LYS A 59 9.89 4.11 1.44
N ALA A 60 10.85 4.93 1.89
CA ALA A 60 11.54 4.69 3.16
C ALA A 60 10.59 4.71 4.37
N LYS A 61 9.57 5.58 4.37
CA LYS A 61 8.56 5.61 5.43
C LYS A 61 7.62 4.40 5.37
N ILE A 62 7.17 4.01 4.18
CA ILE A 62 6.33 2.82 3.95
C ILE A 62 7.04 1.57 4.48
N GLU A 63 8.31 1.37 4.11
CA GLU A 63 9.12 0.25 4.62
C GLU A 63 9.22 0.28 6.15
N ARG A 64 9.41 1.46 6.75
CA ARG A 64 9.48 1.60 8.20
C ARG A 64 8.13 1.32 8.89
N ILE A 65 7.01 1.74 8.31
CA ILE A 65 5.66 1.44 8.81
C ILE A 65 5.41 -0.06 8.78
N GLN A 66 5.82 -0.74 7.71
CA GLN A 66 5.68 -2.19 7.59
C GLN A 66 6.55 -2.96 8.61
N GLN A 67 7.73 -2.44 8.95
CA GLN A 67 8.63 -3.06 9.92
C GLN A 67 8.24 -2.76 11.38
N ASP A 68 7.84 -1.52 11.68
CA ASP A 68 7.55 -1.06 13.04
C ASP A 68 6.44 0.01 13.03
N MET A 69 5.21 -0.46 12.81
CA MET A 69 4.01 0.37 12.79
C MET A 69 3.80 1.14 14.11
N SER A 70 4.30 0.61 15.24
CA SER A 70 4.10 1.21 16.57
C SER A 70 4.91 2.49 16.80
N HIS A 71 5.96 2.74 16.02
CA HIS A 71 6.83 3.91 16.20
C HIS A 71 7.13 4.66 14.88
N ALA A 72 6.80 4.09 13.72
CA ALA A 72 7.00 4.75 12.45
C ALA A 72 6.11 5.98 12.30
N LYS A 73 6.67 7.04 11.71
CA LYS A 73 5.90 8.22 11.28
C LYS A 73 5.25 7.92 9.92
N GLY A 74 3.97 8.26 9.79
CA GLY A 74 3.22 8.16 8.54
C GLY A 74 3.69 9.15 7.47
N LEU A 75 3.13 8.98 6.29
CA LEU A 75 3.30 9.85 5.13
C LEU A 75 2.62 11.20 5.35
N THR A 76 3.13 12.24 4.70
CA THR A 76 2.33 13.45 4.44
C THR A 76 1.33 13.19 3.32
N GLU A 77 0.32 14.06 3.17
CA GLU A 77 -0.63 13.98 2.05
C GLU A 77 0.07 13.97 0.69
N GLU A 78 1.11 14.80 0.55
CA GLU A 78 1.87 14.88 -0.69
C GLU A 78 2.70 13.61 -0.95
N GLU A 79 3.30 13.03 0.09
CA GLU A 79 4.00 11.76 -0.02
C GLU A 79 3.04 10.62 -0.38
N ALA A 80 1.86 10.56 0.23
CA ALA A 80 0.83 9.56 -0.09
C ALA A 80 0.29 9.75 -1.52
N ARG A 81 0.07 10.99 -1.96
CA ARG A 81 -0.33 11.32 -3.33
C ARG A 81 0.71 10.84 -4.35
N VAL A 82 1.98 11.14 -4.12
CA VAL A 82 3.08 10.72 -5.01
C VAL A 82 3.27 9.21 -4.99
N ALA A 83 3.20 8.56 -3.83
CA ALA A 83 3.27 7.11 -3.72
C ALA A 83 2.13 6.43 -4.50
N ALA A 84 0.90 6.94 -4.40
CA ALA A 84 -0.23 6.41 -5.16
C ALA A 84 -0.10 6.67 -6.67
N LYS A 85 0.37 7.87 -7.06
CA LYS A 85 0.67 8.21 -8.46
C LYS A 85 1.73 7.26 -9.06
N ALA A 86 2.68 6.83 -8.24
CA ALA A 86 3.74 5.89 -8.62
C ALA A 86 3.31 4.41 -8.54
N GLY A 87 2.07 4.11 -8.14
CA GLY A 87 1.59 2.73 -7.96
C GLY A 87 2.15 2.00 -6.73
N LEU A 88 2.86 2.70 -5.84
CA LEU A 88 3.47 2.10 -4.64
C LEU A 88 2.42 1.77 -3.56
N ILE A 89 1.32 2.53 -3.53
CA ILE A 89 0.18 2.28 -2.65
C ILE A 89 -1.13 2.42 -3.44
N ASP A 90 -2.15 1.67 -3.04
CA ASP A 90 -3.49 1.79 -3.62
C ASP A 90 -4.05 3.21 -3.35
N PRO A 91 -4.51 3.95 -4.38
CA PRO A 91 -5.14 5.25 -4.20
C PRO A 91 -6.29 5.28 -3.19
N ASP A 92 -7.08 4.21 -3.08
CA ASP A 92 -8.22 4.13 -2.16
C ASP A 92 -7.76 3.88 -0.72
N GLN A 93 -6.52 3.46 -0.52
CA GLN A 93 -5.92 3.19 0.79
C GLN A 93 -4.93 4.27 1.26
N LYS A 94 -4.81 5.39 0.53
CA LYS A 94 -3.87 6.49 0.88
C LYS A 94 -3.97 6.92 2.34
N TYR A 95 -5.19 7.07 2.84
CA TYR A 95 -5.47 7.56 4.20
C TYR A 95 -4.76 6.73 5.27
N TRP A 96 -4.69 5.40 5.09
CA TRP A 96 -4.08 4.47 6.05
C TRP A 96 -2.59 4.76 6.27
N TRP A 97 -1.90 5.21 5.21
CA TRP A 97 -0.48 5.50 5.26
C TRP A 97 -0.15 6.88 5.83
N THR A 98 -1.14 7.76 5.99
CA THR A 98 -0.92 9.14 6.47
C THR A 98 -0.50 9.17 7.94
N GLU A 99 0.26 10.21 8.31
CA GLU A 99 0.62 10.43 9.72
C GLU A 99 -0.60 10.66 10.63
N ALA A 100 -1.70 11.19 10.08
CA ALA A 100 -2.95 11.33 10.83
C ALA A 100 -3.49 9.96 11.29
N TRP A 101 -3.55 8.99 10.38
CA TRP A 101 -3.97 7.63 10.69
C TRP A 101 -2.94 6.89 11.57
N GLN A 102 -1.68 6.90 11.15
CA GLN A 102 -0.61 6.18 11.84
C GLN A 102 -0.43 6.67 13.29
N LYS A 103 -0.68 7.94 13.59
CA LYS A 103 -0.71 8.44 14.98
C LYS A 103 -1.79 7.75 15.81
N GLY A 104 -2.97 7.50 15.24
CA GLY A 104 -4.04 6.75 15.88
C GLY A 104 -3.64 5.29 16.15
N GLU A 105 -3.04 4.62 15.16
CA GLU A 105 -2.52 3.26 15.32
C GLU A 105 -1.50 3.15 16.46
N ARG A 106 -0.56 4.09 16.54
CA ARG A 106 0.43 4.12 17.62
C ARG A 106 -0.21 4.35 18.99
N ALA A 107 -1.23 5.20 19.08
CA ALA A 107 -1.98 5.41 20.31
C ALA A 107 -2.75 4.16 20.75
N ALA A 108 -3.45 3.51 19.81
CA ALA A 108 -4.17 2.27 20.07
C ALA A 108 -3.24 1.14 20.53
N GLU A 109 -2.06 1.01 19.91
CA GLU A 109 -1.05 0.05 20.32
C GLU A 109 -0.44 0.39 21.70
N ALA A 110 -0.24 1.68 22.01
CA ALA A 110 0.20 2.11 23.33
C ALA A 110 -0.85 1.79 24.41
N ASP A 111 -2.14 1.96 24.11
CA ASP A 111 -3.24 1.56 24.99
C ASP A 111 -3.27 0.05 25.21
N ARG A 112 -3.11 -0.73 24.14
CA ARG A 112 -3.03 -2.19 24.21
C ARG A 112 -1.86 -2.65 25.09
N ARG A 113 -0.67 -2.08 24.91
CA ARG A 113 0.52 -2.41 25.72
C ARG A 113 0.36 -2.01 27.18
N ALA A 114 -0.31 -0.90 27.45
CA ALA A 114 -0.57 -0.45 28.81
C ALA A 114 -1.78 -1.15 29.46
N GLY A 115 -2.44 -2.09 28.78
CA GLY A 115 -3.64 -2.75 29.28
C GLY A 115 -4.86 -1.83 29.39
N ARG A 116 -4.84 -0.66 28.75
CA ARG A 116 -5.97 0.29 28.65
C ARG A 116 -6.98 -0.19 27.62
N LEU A 117 -7.39 -1.44 27.74
CA LEU A 117 -8.35 -2.09 26.86
C LEU A 117 -9.71 -2.17 27.55
N ARG A 118 -10.76 -2.13 26.74
CA ARG A 118 -12.13 -2.36 27.21
C ARG A 118 -12.59 -3.75 26.80
N GLY A 119 -13.12 -4.49 27.76
CA GLY A 119 -13.48 -5.89 27.57
C GLY A 119 -12.52 -6.83 28.32
N PRO A 120 -12.51 -8.13 28.02
CA PRO A 120 -13.31 -8.80 26.98
C PRO A 120 -14.82 -8.69 27.23
N PHE A 121 -15.61 -8.85 26.17
CA PHE A 121 -17.07 -8.84 26.25
C PHE A 121 -17.59 -10.25 25.97
N ALA A 122 -18.44 -10.78 26.85
CA ALA A 122 -19.01 -12.12 26.70
C ALA A 122 -20.16 -12.18 25.68
N THR A 123 -20.82 -11.05 25.40
CA THR A 123 -21.94 -10.95 24.46
C THR A 123 -21.84 -9.71 23.58
N VAL A 124 -22.52 -9.74 22.44
CA VAL A 124 -22.62 -8.61 21.50
C VAL A 124 -23.31 -7.43 22.17
N GLU A 125 -24.29 -7.66 23.04
CA GLU A 125 -24.99 -6.63 23.80
C GLU A 125 -24.04 -5.91 24.76
N ALA A 126 -23.19 -6.66 25.47
CA ALA A 126 -22.18 -6.10 26.36
C ALA A 126 -21.13 -5.28 25.58
N PHE A 127 -20.74 -5.73 24.39
CA PHE A 127 -19.88 -4.97 23.49
C PHE A 127 -20.54 -3.66 23.02
N LYS A 128 -21.79 -3.72 22.57
CA LYS A 128 -22.57 -2.53 22.13
C LYS A 128 -22.71 -1.49 23.25
N GLU A 129 -23.04 -1.91 24.45
CA GLU A 129 -23.09 -1.02 25.63
C GLU A 129 -21.71 -0.45 25.97
N GLY A 130 -20.65 -1.26 25.80
CA GLY A 130 -19.27 -0.82 25.89
C GLY A 130 -18.97 0.33 24.92
N LEU A 131 -19.37 0.22 23.65
CA LEU A 131 -19.12 1.27 22.64
C LEU A 131 -19.84 2.59 22.96
N LYS A 132 -21.11 2.54 23.39
CA LYS A 132 -21.90 3.75 23.73
C LYS A 132 -21.24 4.57 24.84
N LYS A 133 -20.70 3.90 25.86
CA LYS A 133 -20.04 4.56 27.00
C LYS A 133 -18.69 5.19 26.65
N SER A 134 -18.10 4.85 25.50
CA SER A 134 -16.84 5.45 25.01
C SER A 134 -17.05 6.75 24.24
N GLY A 135 -18.26 6.99 23.71
CA GLY A 135 -18.58 8.23 22.96
C GLY A 135 -18.84 9.46 23.83
N ALA A 136 -18.77 9.36 25.16
CA ALA A 136 -19.09 10.44 26.10
C ALA A 136 -17.86 11.28 26.54
N HIS A 137 -16.65 10.97 26.06
CA HIS A 137 -15.41 11.68 26.37
C HIS A 137 -14.55 11.97 25.14
N ALA A 138 -15.18 12.38 24.03
CA ALA A 138 -14.50 13.01 22.90
C ALA A 138 -14.82 14.51 22.88
#